data_AF-A0A920RVX7-F1
#
_entry.id   AF-A0A920RVX7-F1
#
_cell.length_a   1.000
_cell.length_b   1.000
_cell.length_c   1.000
_cell.angle_alpha   90.00
_cell.angle_beta   90.00
_cell.angle_gamma   90.00
#
_symmetry.space_group_name_H-M   'P 1'
#
loop_
_entity.id
_entity.type
_entity.pdbx_description
1 polymer ?
#
loop_
_entity_poly.entity_id
_entity_poly.type
_entity_poly.pdbx_seq_one_letter_code
_entity_poly.pdbx_strand_id
1 'polypeptide(L)'
;MAVKVEVGLEDLSAEKIVSQIFSKQITAEEVVSHYLARINRFNHSLKAIVSLKDEETIREEAKNKQLRQSNKYPDKLLFGLPLAVKDLFDVKGLPTSYGLPEFKNNIATKNSIIVERLINHGAIIIGKTNTPELGVGSHTTNKLFGATANVYDTAKSAGGSSGGAASAVAAFLGFPFADGSDMMGSCRNPAA
;
A
#
# COMPACT_ATOMS: atom_id res chain seq x y z
N MET A 1 -20.30 6.41 22.84
CA MET A 1 -20.65 5.56 21.68
C MET A 1 -20.31 6.36 20.43
N ALA A 2 -19.20 6.02 19.76
CA ALA A 2 -18.84 6.62 18.48
C ALA A 2 -19.52 5.83 17.37
N VAL A 3 -20.15 6.55 16.44
CA VAL A 3 -20.93 6.00 15.34
C VAL A 3 -20.02 5.09 14.52
N LYS A 4 -20.40 3.80 14.45
CA LYS A 4 -19.79 2.80 13.57
C LYS A 4 -19.74 3.39 12.16
N VAL A 5 -18.57 3.34 11.53
CA VAL A 5 -18.46 3.43 10.08
C VAL A 5 -19.22 2.22 9.52
N GLU A 6 -20.50 2.42 9.22
CA GLU A 6 -21.43 1.40 8.68
C GLU A 6 -21.44 1.42 7.13
N VAL A 7 -20.56 2.22 6.52
CA VAL A 7 -20.27 2.24 5.08
C VAL A 7 -18.83 1.77 4.91
N GLY A 8 -18.62 0.63 4.23
CA GLY A 8 -17.29 0.08 4.00
C GLY A 8 -16.40 1.09 3.27
N LEU A 9 -15.20 1.37 3.80
CA LEU A 9 -14.24 2.23 3.09
C LEU A 9 -13.84 1.62 1.74
N GLU A 10 -13.99 0.30 1.60
CA GLU A 10 -13.83 -0.46 0.36
C GLU A 10 -14.78 -0.03 -0.77
N ASP A 11 -15.95 0.53 -0.46
CA ASP A 11 -16.94 0.95 -1.45
C ASP A 11 -16.71 2.40 -1.92
N LEU A 12 -15.76 3.10 -1.29
CA LEU A 12 -15.51 4.51 -1.54
C LEU A 12 -14.34 4.69 -2.50
N SER A 13 -14.50 5.64 -3.43
CA SER A 13 -13.39 6.09 -4.24
C SER A 13 -12.35 6.79 -3.40
N ALA A 14 -11.15 6.84 -3.96
CA ALA A 14 -10.03 7.57 -3.41
C ALA A 14 -10.36 9.01 -2.98
N GLU A 15 -10.94 9.75 -3.92
CA GLU A 15 -11.38 11.13 -3.76
C GLU A 15 -12.43 11.26 -2.67
N LYS A 16 -13.35 10.29 -2.56
CA LYS A 16 -14.42 10.32 -1.57
C LYS A 16 -13.89 10.16 -0.15
N ILE A 17 -12.94 9.24 0.07
CA ILE A 17 -12.28 9.08 1.38
C ILE A 17 -11.56 10.37 1.77
N VAL A 18 -10.79 10.97 0.85
CA VAL A 18 -10.10 12.25 1.10
C VAL A 18 -11.09 13.36 1.44
N SER A 19 -12.17 13.48 0.66
CA SER A 19 -13.25 14.45 0.89
C SER A 19 -13.86 14.29 2.29
N GLN A 20 -14.08 13.05 2.74
CA GLN A 20 -14.59 12.75 4.07
C GLN A 20 -13.58 13.10 5.19
N ILE A 21 -12.28 12.91 4.96
CA ILE A 21 -11.23 13.34 5.89
C ILE A 21 -11.23 14.87 6.03
N PHE A 22 -11.28 15.60 4.92
CA PHE A 22 -11.29 17.06 4.94
C PHE A 22 -12.57 17.66 5.54
N SER A 23 -13.71 17.01 5.33
CA SER A 23 -14.99 17.38 5.97
C SER A 23 -15.13 16.88 7.41
N LYS A 24 -14.10 16.22 7.96
CA LYS A 24 -14.05 15.67 9.32
C LYS A 24 -15.14 14.65 9.63
N GLN A 25 -15.67 13.99 8.59
CA GLN A 25 -16.62 12.87 8.75
C GLN A 25 -15.90 11.61 9.23
N ILE A 26 -14.65 11.44 8.79
CA ILE A 26 -13.72 10.40 9.25
C ILE A 26 -12.35 11.04 9.45
N THR A 27 -11.47 10.37 10.17
CA THR A 27 -10.08 10.79 10.41
C THR A 27 -9.10 9.94 9.61
N ALA A 28 -7.92 10.48 9.31
CA ALA A 28 -6.85 9.69 8.69
C ALA A 28 -6.45 8.47 9.54
N GLU A 29 -6.51 8.60 10.88
CA GLU A 29 -6.25 7.50 11.81
C GLU A 29 -7.30 6.40 11.69
N GLU A 30 -8.60 6.72 11.61
CA GLU A 30 -9.66 5.73 11.39
C GLU A 30 -9.49 5.01 10.05
N VAL A 31 -9.14 5.75 8.99
CA VAL A 31 -8.87 5.17 7.66
C VAL A 31 -7.70 4.18 7.72
N VAL A 32 -6.56 4.60 8.27
CA VAL A 32 -5.39 3.71 8.44
C VAL A 32 -5.75 2.49 9.29
N SER A 33 -6.45 2.71 10.41
CA SER A 33 -6.85 1.65 11.34
C SER A 33 -7.70 0.59 10.66
N HIS A 34 -8.62 1.01 9.78
CA HIS A 34 -9.45 0.11 9.00
C HIS A 34 -8.59 -0.77 8.07
N TYR A 35 -7.69 -0.17 7.29
CA TYR A 35 -6.84 -0.94 6.36
C TYR A 35 -5.85 -1.85 7.08
N LEU A 36 -5.28 -1.44 8.22
CA LEU A 36 -4.43 -2.30 9.05
C LEU A 36 -5.20 -3.53 9.55
N ALA A 37 -6.46 -3.36 10.00
CA ALA A 37 -7.29 -4.49 10.40
C ALA A 37 -7.52 -5.48 9.24
N ARG A 38 -7.70 -4.98 8.01
CA ARG A 38 -7.81 -5.83 6.81
C ARG A 38 -6.50 -6.54 6.47
N ILE A 39 -5.36 -5.84 6.53
CA ILE A 39 -4.04 -6.43 6.33
C ILE A 39 -3.85 -7.60 7.30
N ASN A 40 -4.11 -7.39 8.59
CA ASN A 40 -3.97 -8.45 9.61
C ASN A 40 -4.85 -9.66 9.34
N ARG A 41 -6.06 -9.43 8.82
CA ARG A 41 -7.02 -10.51 8.55
C ARG A 41 -6.65 -11.33 7.31
N PHE A 42 -6.19 -10.68 6.23
CA PHE A 42 -6.13 -11.31 4.91
C PHE A 42 -4.70 -11.49 4.37
N ASN A 43 -3.75 -10.62 4.75
CA ASN A 43 -2.44 -10.58 4.11
C ASN A 43 -1.61 -11.85 4.36
N HIS A 44 -1.82 -12.58 5.46
CA HIS A 44 -1.13 -13.85 5.71
C HIS A 44 -1.37 -14.87 4.56
N SER A 45 -2.59 -14.93 4.04
CA SER A 45 -2.95 -15.82 2.94
C SER A 45 -2.52 -15.30 1.56
N LEU A 46 -2.37 -13.99 1.41
CA LEU A 46 -2.12 -13.34 0.12
C LEU A 46 -0.64 -13.00 -0.12
N LYS A 47 0.12 -12.71 0.94
CA LYS A 47 1.51 -12.24 0.88
C LYS A 47 1.68 -11.06 -0.09
N ALA A 48 0.73 -10.12 -0.03
CA ALA A 48 0.67 -8.98 -0.93
C ALA A 48 1.48 -7.79 -0.40
N ILE A 49 1.31 -7.48 0.88
CA ILE A 49 2.08 -6.47 1.62
C ILE A 49 3.25 -7.14 2.33
N VAL A 50 4.45 -6.62 2.13
CA VAL A 50 5.71 -7.07 2.75
C VAL A 50 6.40 -5.87 3.39
N SER A 51 7.28 -6.10 4.36
CA SER A 51 8.02 -5.02 5.04
C SER A 51 7.09 -3.92 5.57
N LEU A 52 5.96 -4.31 6.16
CA LEU A 52 5.01 -3.40 6.82
C LEU A 52 5.71 -2.72 8.00
N LYS A 53 5.52 -1.41 8.16
CA LYS A 53 5.97 -0.69 9.36
C LYS A 53 5.22 -1.20 10.59
N ASP A 54 5.76 -0.87 11.75
CA ASP A 54 5.03 -0.98 13.00
C ASP A 54 3.69 -0.21 12.94
N GLU A 55 2.61 -0.85 13.40
CA GLU A 55 1.26 -0.30 13.27
C GLU A 55 1.05 0.98 14.06
N GLU A 56 1.63 1.07 15.25
CA GLU A 56 1.52 2.27 16.10
C GLU A 56 2.20 3.44 15.41
N THR A 57 3.39 3.21 14.86
CA THR A 57 4.10 4.20 14.04
C THR A 57 3.23 4.71 12.88
N ILE A 58 2.50 3.83 12.18
CA ILE A 58 1.62 4.24 11.09
C ILE A 58 0.45 5.09 11.61
N ARG A 59 -0.17 4.70 12.73
CA ARG A 59 -1.29 5.44 13.36
C ARG A 59 -0.83 6.82 13.83
N GLU A 60 0.33 6.91 14.46
CA GLU A 60 0.94 8.17 14.87
C GLU A 60 1.25 9.08 13.68
N GLU A 61 1.81 8.54 12.58
CA GLU A 61 2.01 9.29 11.33
C GLU A 61 0.69 9.87 10.80
N ALA A 62 -0.39 9.08 10.81
CA ALA A 62 -1.72 9.50 10.37
C ALA A 62 -2.28 10.64 11.24
N LYS A 63 -2.22 10.47 12.56
CA LYS A 63 -2.66 11.47 13.53
C LYS A 63 -1.88 12.77 13.42
N ASN A 64 -0.56 12.69 13.36
CA ASN A 64 0.31 13.86 13.21
C ASN A 64 0.06 14.60 11.89
N LYS A 65 -0.19 13.86 10.80
CA LYS A 65 -0.53 14.45 9.51
C LYS A 65 -1.87 15.18 9.54
N GLN A 66 -2.89 14.60 10.19
CA GLN A 66 -4.19 15.25 10.42
C GLN A 66 -4.04 16.54 11.25
N LEU A 67 -3.24 16.52 12.31
CA LEU A 67 -3.02 17.69 13.19
C LEU A 67 -2.33 18.85 12.46
N ARG A 68 -1.46 18.55 11.49
CA ARG A 68 -0.74 19.55 10.69
C ARG A 68 -1.51 19.97 9.43
N GLN A 69 -2.74 19.48 9.25
CA GLN A 69 -3.56 19.78 8.09
C GLN A 69 -3.88 21.29 8.05
N SER A 70 -3.53 21.93 6.95
CA SER A 70 -4.12 23.22 6.57
C SER A 70 -5.34 22.94 5.69
N ASN A 71 -6.38 23.78 5.74
CA ASN A 71 -7.61 23.64 4.94
C ASN A 71 -7.41 23.76 3.41
N LYS A 72 -6.18 23.63 2.89
CA LYS A 72 -5.88 23.68 1.47
C LYS A 72 -6.14 22.31 0.84
N TYR A 73 -7.29 22.19 0.18
CA TYR A 73 -7.79 20.99 -0.47
C TYR A 73 -7.09 20.61 -1.79
N PRO A 74 -6.67 21.52 -2.70
CA PRO A 74 -6.41 21.12 -4.09
C PRO A 74 -5.11 20.30 -4.29
N ASP A 75 -4.11 20.43 -3.41
CA ASP A 75 -2.79 19.83 -3.63
C ASP A 75 -2.57 18.50 -2.90
N LYS A 76 -3.58 18.02 -2.16
CA LYS A 76 -3.45 16.86 -1.25
C LYS A 76 -4.36 15.70 -1.64
N LEU A 77 -4.26 15.30 -2.91
CA LEU A 77 -5.07 14.24 -3.53
C LEU A 77 -5.01 12.88 -2.81
N LEU A 78 -3.97 12.64 -2.01
CA LEU A 78 -3.72 11.38 -1.32
C LEU A 78 -3.76 11.51 0.22
N PHE A 79 -4.34 12.60 0.73
CA PHE A 79 -4.24 12.92 2.14
C PHE A 79 -4.84 11.86 3.07
N GLY A 80 -4.00 11.32 3.96
CA GLY A 80 -4.43 10.39 5.00
C GLY A 80 -4.60 8.94 4.53
N LEU A 81 -4.16 8.64 3.31
CA LEU A 81 -4.44 7.37 2.66
C LEU A 81 -3.26 6.42 2.78
N PRO A 82 -3.46 5.18 3.27
CA PRO A 82 -2.38 4.20 3.44
C PRO A 82 -1.99 3.56 2.10
N LEU A 83 -0.70 3.59 1.77
CA LEU A 83 -0.16 3.03 0.53
C LEU A 83 1.08 2.18 0.82
N ALA A 84 1.15 1.00 0.23
CA ALA A 84 2.38 0.22 0.18
C ALA A 84 3.03 0.40 -1.19
N VAL A 85 4.35 0.55 -1.22
CA VAL A 85 5.09 0.86 -2.46
C VAL A 85 5.72 -0.41 -3.04
N LYS A 86 5.66 -0.64 -4.35
CA LYS A 86 6.31 -1.81 -4.96
C LYS A 86 7.77 -1.94 -4.53
N ASP A 87 8.19 -3.15 -4.14
CA ASP A 87 9.52 -3.41 -3.57
C ASP A 87 10.68 -3.39 -4.58
N LEU A 88 10.60 -2.43 -5.51
CA LEU A 88 11.62 -1.99 -6.46
C LEU A 88 11.88 -0.49 -6.36
N PHE A 89 11.05 0.24 -5.59
CA PHE A 89 11.23 1.66 -5.34
C PHE A 89 11.66 1.91 -3.91
N ASP A 90 12.54 2.90 -3.77
CA ASP A 90 13.07 3.32 -2.48
C ASP A 90 12.06 4.14 -1.69
N VAL A 91 11.84 3.71 -0.46
CA VAL A 91 11.13 4.47 0.57
C VAL A 91 12.09 4.64 1.74
N LYS A 92 12.45 5.88 2.06
CA LYS A 92 13.40 6.22 3.12
C LYS A 92 13.01 5.53 4.43
N GLY A 93 13.95 4.79 5.02
CA GLY A 93 13.75 4.07 6.28
C GLY A 93 13.09 2.69 6.15
N LEU A 94 12.68 2.28 4.94
CA LEU A 94 12.23 0.92 4.65
C LEU A 94 13.27 0.16 3.82
N PRO A 95 13.29 -1.18 3.88
CA PRO A 95 14.09 -1.97 2.96
C PRO A 95 13.56 -1.85 1.53
N THR A 96 14.49 -1.84 0.57
CA THR A 96 14.22 -2.17 -0.83
C THR A 96 14.94 -3.47 -1.14
N SER A 97 14.22 -4.58 -1.11
CA SER A 97 14.83 -5.91 -1.20
C SER A 97 14.90 -6.45 -2.62
N TYR A 98 14.15 -5.89 -3.56
CA TYR A 98 14.02 -6.44 -4.91
C TYR A 98 13.54 -7.91 -4.93
N GLY A 99 12.91 -8.39 -3.85
CA GLY A 99 12.55 -9.80 -3.66
C GLY A 99 13.74 -10.73 -3.32
N LEU A 100 14.95 -10.18 -3.15
CA LEU A 100 16.18 -10.95 -2.95
C LEU A 100 16.57 -11.03 -1.46
N PRO A 101 16.84 -12.23 -0.90
CA PRO A 101 17.23 -12.38 0.51
C PRO A 101 18.45 -11.55 0.93
N GLU A 102 19.41 -11.34 0.02
CA GLU A 102 20.64 -10.58 0.24
C GLU A 102 20.35 -9.09 0.53
N PHE A 103 19.23 -8.58 0.02
CA PHE A 103 18.83 -7.18 0.16
C PHE A 103 17.73 -6.98 1.21
N LYS A 104 17.39 -7.98 2.03
CA LYS A 104 16.35 -7.86 3.07
C LYS A 104 16.56 -6.70 4.05
N ASN A 105 17.82 -6.32 4.28
CA ASN A 105 18.24 -5.23 5.16
C ASN A 105 18.80 -4.02 4.40
N ASN A 106 18.55 -3.92 3.09
CA ASN A 106 18.97 -2.78 2.28
C ASN A 106 18.05 -1.58 2.54
N ILE A 107 18.27 -0.88 3.65
CA ILE A 107 17.45 0.25 4.09
C ILE A 107 17.75 1.48 3.23
N ALA A 108 16.73 1.97 2.53
CA ALA A 108 16.87 3.14 1.67
C ALA A 108 17.11 4.42 2.50
N THR A 109 18.06 5.24 2.06
CA THR A 109 18.42 6.52 2.71
C THR A 109 17.65 7.71 2.16
N LYS A 110 17.05 7.56 0.98
CA LYS A 110 16.23 8.57 0.28
C LYS A 110 15.04 7.91 -0.39
N ASN A 111 14.03 8.71 -0.72
CA ASN A 111 12.88 8.24 -1.47
C ASN A 111 13.20 8.23 -2.98
N SER A 112 12.58 7.32 -3.71
CA SER A 112 12.44 7.45 -5.17
C SER A 112 11.49 8.59 -5.52
N ILE A 113 11.65 9.20 -6.69
CA ILE A 113 10.86 10.37 -7.12
C ILE A 113 9.33 10.12 -7.10
N ILE A 114 8.89 8.91 -7.45
CA ILE A 114 7.48 8.52 -7.37
C ILE A 114 6.98 8.54 -5.92
N VAL A 115 7.78 8.01 -4.98
CA VAL A 115 7.47 7.98 -3.56
C VAL A 115 7.43 9.39 -2.97
N GLU A 116 8.38 10.26 -3.35
CA GLU A 116 8.35 11.66 -2.95
C GLU A 116 7.06 12.35 -3.39
N ARG A 117 6.63 12.14 -4.65
CA ARG A 117 5.37 12.70 -5.16
C ARG A 117 4.16 12.18 -4.40
N LEU A 118 4.10 10.89 -4.10
CA LEU A 118 3.01 10.29 -3.32
C LEU A 118 2.93 10.91 -1.91
N ILE A 119 4.07 11.01 -1.21
CA ILE A 119 4.15 11.62 0.12
C ILE A 119 3.77 13.09 0.08
N ASN A 120 4.23 13.84 -0.93
CA ASN A 120 3.93 15.26 -1.09
C ASN A 120 2.43 15.52 -1.28
N HIS A 121 1.71 14.61 -1.94
CA HIS A 121 0.25 14.66 -2.07
C HIS A 121 -0.50 14.12 -0.85
N GLY A 122 0.20 13.73 0.21
CA GLY A 122 -0.39 13.39 1.50
C GLY A 122 -0.52 11.90 1.80
N ALA A 123 -0.04 11.00 0.93
CA ALA A 123 -0.08 9.56 1.18
C ALA A 123 0.70 9.18 2.45
N ILE A 124 0.23 8.15 3.16
CA ILE A 124 0.91 7.55 4.31
C ILE A 124 1.50 6.24 3.81
N ILE A 125 2.82 6.18 3.68
CA ILE A 125 3.46 4.93 3.24
C ILE A 125 3.46 3.95 4.39
N ILE A 126 2.88 2.76 4.22
CA ILE A 126 2.71 1.78 5.30
C ILE A 126 3.68 0.60 5.22
N GLY A 127 4.26 0.36 4.04
CA GLY A 127 5.11 -0.79 3.79
C GLY A 127 5.44 -0.92 2.31
N LYS A 128 5.76 -2.14 1.87
CA LYS A 128 6.06 -2.46 0.48
C LYS A 128 5.07 -3.47 -0.09
N THR A 129 4.85 -3.50 -1.40
CA THR A 129 4.13 -4.61 -2.05
C THR A 129 5.12 -5.61 -2.61
N ASN A 130 4.78 -6.90 -2.52
CA ASN A 130 5.63 -7.98 -3.01
C ASN A 130 5.86 -7.92 -4.53
N THR A 131 7.00 -8.43 -4.98
CA THR A 131 7.45 -8.47 -6.38
C THR A 131 8.22 -9.77 -6.63
N PRO A 132 8.26 -10.35 -7.85
CA PRO A 132 9.28 -11.35 -8.14
C PRO A 132 10.67 -10.74 -8.05
N GLU A 133 11.68 -11.60 -7.95
CA GLU A 133 13.08 -11.20 -7.88
C GLU A 133 13.42 -10.24 -9.03
N LEU A 134 13.97 -9.06 -8.68
CA LEU A 134 14.33 -7.97 -9.60
C LEU A 134 13.17 -7.42 -10.45
N GLY A 135 11.92 -7.77 -10.13
CA GLY A 135 10.76 -7.41 -10.95
C GLY A 135 10.63 -8.22 -12.25
N VAL A 136 11.37 -9.32 -12.38
CA VAL A 136 11.40 -10.17 -13.57
C VAL A 136 10.49 -11.39 -13.37
N GLY A 137 9.52 -11.55 -14.25
CA GLY A 137 8.62 -12.70 -14.28
C GLY A 137 7.14 -12.33 -14.19
N SER A 138 6.31 -13.18 -14.79
CA SER A 138 4.85 -13.00 -14.88
C SER A 138 4.08 -13.52 -13.67
N HIS A 139 4.79 -13.96 -12.63
CA HIS A 139 4.23 -14.43 -11.36
C HIS A 139 5.01 -13.80 -10.22
N THR A 140 4.34 -13.15 -9.29
CA THR A 140 4.98 -12.60 -8.09
C THR A 140 5.32 -13.74 -7.12
N THR A 141 6.56 -14.21 -7.21
CA THR A 141 7.16 -15.19 -6.31
C THR A 141 8.65 -14.90 -6.16
N ASN A 142 9.17 -15.04 -4.95
CA ASN A 142 10.59 -14.87 -4.65
C ASN A 142 10.98 -15.68 -3.40
N LYS A 143 12.27 -15.87 -3.17
CA LYS A 143 12.77 -16.67 -2.04
C LYS A 143 12.62 -15.98 -0.67
N LEU A 144 12.49 -14.67 -0.63
CA LEU A 144 12.47 -13.90 0.61
C LEU A 144 11.09 -13.92 1.29
N PHE A 145 10.03 -13.64 0.53
CA PHE A 145 8.65 -13.51 1.01
C PHE A 145 7.74 -14.65 0.51
N GLY A 146 8.15 -15.36 -0.55
CA GLY A 146 7.34 -16.39 -1.21
C GLY A 146 6.38 -15.85 -2.27
N ALA A 147 5.44 -16.70 -2.69
CA ALA A 147 4.46 -16.40 -3.72
C ALA A 147 3.30 -15.55 -3.21
N THR A 148 2.94 -14.50 -3.95
CA THR A 148 1.70 -13.76 -3.76
C THR A 148 0.53 -14.50 -4.43
N ALA A 149 -0.52 -14.73 -3.65
CA ALA A 149 -1.70 -15.45 -4.09
C ALA A 149 -2.75 -14.51 -4.72
N ASN A 150 -3.53 -15.04 -5.65
CA ASN A 150 -4.68 -14.35 -6.22
C ASN A 150 -5.81 -14.27 -5.18
N VAL A 151 -6.45 -13.10 -5.06
CA VAL A 151 -7.54 -12.89 -4.09
C VAL A 151 -8.77 -13.75 -4.39
N TYR A 152 -9.04 -14.05 -5.66
CA TYR A 152 -10.20 -14.82 -6.08
C TYR A 152 -10.00 -16.33 -5.93
N ASP A 153 -8.74 -16.78 -5.85
CA ASP A 153 -8.37 -18.18 -5.68
C ASP A 153 -6.93 -18.25 -5.15
N THR A 154 -6.77 -18.54 -3.85
CA THR A 154 -5.46 -18.50 -3.18
C THR A 154 -4.51 -19.61 -3.64
N ALA A 155 -4.99 -20.60 -4.41
CA ALA A 155 -4.13 -21.60 -5.06
C ALA A 155 -3.50 -21.09 -6.37
N LYS A 156 -3.93 -19.92 -6.88
CA LYS A 156 -3.45 -19.33 -8.13
C LYS A 156 -2.50 -18.15 -7.89
N SER A 157 -1.70 -17.85 -8.90
CA SER A 157 -0.80 -16.69 -8.89
C SER A 157 -1.59 -15.38 -9.02
N ALA A 158 -1.14 -14.35 -8.31
CA ALA A 158 -1.59 -12.97 -8.51
C ALA A 158 -1.07 -12.29 -9.79
N GLY A 159 -0.44 -13.05 -10.71
CA GLY A 159 0.30 -12.48 -11.83
C GLY A 159 1.56 -11.74 -11.38
N GLY A 160 2.17 -10.99 -12.28
CA GLY A 160 3.43 -10.30 -12.00
C GLY A 160 3.91 -9.41 -13.14
N SER A 161 4.87 -8.53 -12.88
CA SER A 161 5.64 -8.46 -11.62
C SER A 161 5.02 -7.62 -10.50
N SER A 162 3.96 -6.86 -10.76
CA SER A 162 3.25 -6.07 -9.73
C SER A 162 2.10 -6.85 -9.04
N GLY A 163 2.22 -8.17 -8.89
CA GLY A 163 1.17 -9.02 -8.32
C GLY A 163 0.83 -8.72 -6.86
N GLY A 164 1.82 -8.30 -6.05
CA GLY A 164 1.57 -7.82 -4.69
C GLY A 164 0.66 -6.60 -4.66
N ALA A 165 0.87 -5.65 -5.58
CA ALA A 165 0.06 -4.46 -5.72
C ALA A 165 -1.37 -4.80 -6.18
N ALA A 166 -1.52 -5.63 -7.20
CA ALA A 166 -2.84 -6.02 -7.71
C ALA A 166 -3.64 -6.81 -6.66
N SER A 167 -3.01 -7.79 -5.99
CA SER A 167 -3.65 -8.56 -4.92
C SER A 167 -4.04 -7.67 -3.73
N ALA A 168 -3.19 -6.71 -3.35
CA ALA A 168 -3.50 -5.74 -2.29
C ALA A 168 -4.71 -4.86 -2.62
N VAL A 169 -4.79 -4.33 -3.84
CA VAL A 169 -5.94 -3.52 -4.29
C VAL A 169 -7.20 -4.37 -4.34
N ALA A 170 -7.16 -5.54 -4.97
CA ALA A 170 -8.33 -6.40 -5.13
C ALA A 170 -8.88 -6.97 -3.80
N ALA A 171 -8.01 -7.14 -2.78
CA ALA A 171 -8.40 -7.55 -1.44
C ALA A 171 -8.70 -6.36 -0.48
N PHE A 172 -8.57 -5.12 -0.96
CA PHE A 172 -8.68 -3.90 -0.16
C PHE A 172 -7.77 -3.92 1.08
N LEU A 173 -6.53 -4.34 0.92
CA LEU A 173 -5.50 -4.31 1.98
C LEU A 173 -4.85 -2.93 2.12
N GLY A 174 -5.29 -1.98 1.33
CA GLY A 174 -4.84 -0.61 1.29
C GLY A 174 -5.76 0.17 0.37
N PHE A 175 -5.37 1.40 0.08
CA PHE A 175 -6.12 2.32 -0.76
C PHE A 175 -6.51 1.73 -2.14
N PRO A 176 -7.60 2.21 -2.81
CA PRO A 176 -8.08 1.63 -4.08
C PRO A 176 -7.19 1.91 -5.30
N PHE A 177 -5.90 2.19 -5.08
CA PHE A 177 -4.87 2.06 -6.11
C PHE A 177 -3.54 1.68 -5.45
N ALA A 178 -2.64 1.14 -6.25
CA ALA A 178 -1.25 0.90 -5.89
C ALA A 178 -0.33 1.35 -7.03
N ASP A 179 0.94 1.58 -6.72
CA ASP A 179 1.95 1.81 -7.75
C ASP A 179 2.40 0.49 -8.40
N GLY A 180 3.22 0.62 -9.44
CA GLY A 180 3.82 -0.52 -10.09
C GLY A 180 4.85 -0.11 -11.14
N SER A 181 5.40 -1.11 -11.80
CA SER A 181 6.26 -0.92 -12.98
C SER A 181 5.78 -1.84 -14.09
N ASP A 182 5.81 -1.36 -15.34
CA ASP A 182 5.37 -2.12 -16.51
C ASP A 182 6.42 -1.99 -17.63
N MET A 183 7.24 -3.04 -17.78
CA MET A 183 8.16 -3.16 -18.91
C MET A 183 7.61 -4.10 -19.98
N MET A 184 7.02 -5.23 -19.56
CA MET A 184 6.49 -6.27 -20.46
C MET A 184 5.11 -6.79 -19.99
N GLY A 185 4.28 -5.91 -19.41
CA GLY A 185 2.95 -6.27 -18.89
C GLY A 185 2.90 -6.33 -17.37
N SER A 186 3.94 -5.89 -16.67
CA SER A 186 4.06 -6.11 -15.23
C SER A 186 3.01 -5.38 -14.37
N CYS A 187 2.25 -4.42 -14.91
CA CYS A 187 1.04 -3.90 -14.27
C CYS A 187 -0.23 -4.49 -14.89
N ARG A 188 -0.26 -4.67 -16.21
CA ARG A 188 -1.44 -5.17 -16.94
C ARG A 188 -1.77 -6.63 -16.65
N ASN A 189 -0.76 -7.51 -16.66
CA ASN A 189 -0.89 -8.93 -16.41
C ASN A 189 -1.45 -9.26 -15.01
N PRO A 190 -0.95 -8.69 -13.90
CA PRO A 190 -1.54 -8.96 -12.59
C PRO A 190 -2.91 -8.28 -12.37
N ALA A 191 -3.27 -7.28 -13.17
CA ALA A 191 -4.55 -6.58 -13.05
C ALA A 191 -5.71 -7.22 -13.85
N ALA A 192 -5.40 -8.08 -14.82
CA ALA A 192 -6.36 -8.76 -15.69
C ALA A 192 -6.94 -10.02 -15.03
#